data_AF-A0A1Z8QCA4-F1
#
_entry.id   AF-A0A1Z8QCA4-F1
#
_cell.length_a   1.000
_cell.length_b   1.000
_cell.length_c   1.000
_cell.angle_alpha   90.00
_cell.angle_beta   90.00
_cell.angle_gamma   90.00
#
_symmetry.space_group_name_H-M   'P 1'
#
loop_
_entity.id
_entity.type
_entity.pdbx_description
1 polymer ?
#
loop_
_entity_poly.entity_id
_entity_poly.type
_entity_poly.pdbx_seq_one_letter_code
_entity_poly.pdbx_strand_id
1 'polypeptide(L)' 'MLEKFEQDDVDNGIEDTFDSISIAKPKKLAFVQFCSFLSQSQSINLEPSPLKKSKKTVRLSKNSKKALVNVRKKLGSLS' A
#
# COMPACT_ATOMS: atom_id res chain seq x y z
N MET A 1 -6.90 1.57 -2.04
CA MET A 1 -6.73 1.51 -0.57
C MET A 1 -5.51 2.30 -0.12
N LEU A 2 -4.26 1.90 -0.42
CA LEU A 2 -3.05 2.63 0.04
C LEU A 2 -3.02 4.12 -0.36
N GLU A 3 -3.45 4.45 -1.57
CA GLU A 3 -3.58 5.86 -2.00
C GLU A 3 -4.58 6.64 -1.14
N LYS A 4 -5.69 6.01 -0.72
CA LYS A 4 -6.68 6.62 0.16
C LYS A 4 -6.10 6.84 1.57
N PHE A 5 -5.38 5.86 2.10
CA PHE A 5 -4.69 6.02 3.38
C PHE A 5 -3.67 7.15 3.37
N GLU A 6 -2.98 7.35 2.26
CA GLU A 6 -2.08 8.50 2.13
C GLU A 6 -2.83 9.83 2.02
N GLN A 7 -3.95 9.88 1.30
CA GLN A 7 -4.80 11.09 1.21
C GLN A 7 -5.42 11.47 2.56
N ASP A 8 -5.83 10.46 3.34
CA ASP A 8 -6.45 10.61 4.66
C ASP A 8 -5.40 10.73 5.79
N ASP A 9 -4.10 10.82 5.44
CA ASP A 9 -2.94 10.81 6.36
C ASP A 9 -2.99 9.71 7.45
N VAL A 10 -3.46 8.53 7.06
CA VAL A 10 -3.60 7.39 7.95
C VAL A 10 -2.21 6.83 8.24
N ASP A 11 -1.87 6.76 9.53
CA ASP A 11 -0.68 6.08 10.01
C ASP A 11 -0.86 4.55 9.96
N ASN A 12 -0.90 3.94 8.78
CA ASN A 12 -1.11 2.49 8.60
C ASN A 12 0.20 1.73 8.42
N GLY A 13 0.46 0.74 9.29
CA GLY A 13 1.48 -0.27 9.09
C GLY A 13 0.99 -1.43 8.23
N ILE A 14 1.83 -2.45 8.03
CA ILE A 14 1.47 -3.66 7.27
C ILE A 14 0.24 -4.33 7.90
N GLU A 15 0.19 -4.44 9.23
CA GLU A 15 -0.91 -5.04 9.97
C GLU A 15 -2.23 -4.28 9.80
N ASP A 16 -2.21 -2.95 9.98
CA ASP A 16 -3.39 -2.10 9.76
C ASP A 16 -3.86 -2.17 8.29
N THR A 17 -2.90 -2.26 7.36
CA THR A 17 -3.19 -2.43 5.93
C THR A 17 -3.84 -3.79 5.65
N PHE A 18 -3.39 -4.85 6.32
CA PHE A 18 -4.01 -6.17 6.20
C PHE A 18 -5.44 -6.17 6.75
N ASP A 19 -5.67 -5.53 7.89
CA ASP A 19 -6.96 -5.54 8.56
C ASP A 19 -8.04 -4.77 7.81
N SER A 20 -7.65 -3.78 7.01
CA SER A 20 -8.56 -3.03 6.13
C SER A 20 -8.99 -3.75 4.86
N ILE A 21 -8.43 -4.92 4.54
CA ILE A 21 -8.85 -5.72 3.37
C ILE A 21 -10.17 -6.44 3.72
N SER A 22 -11.27 -6.01 3.09
CA SER A 22 -12.60 -6.58 3.32
C SER A 22 -13.00 -7.66 2.33
N ILE A 23 -12.43 -7.67 1.11
CA ILE A 23 -12.79 -8.59 0.02
C ILE A 23 -11.57 -9.45 -0.32
N ALA A 24 -11.79 -10.77 -0.47
CA ALA A 24 -10.75 -11.74 -0.82
C ALA A 24 -9.49 -11.62 0.08
N LYS A 25 -9.72 -11.48 1.40
CA LYS A 25 -8.66 -11.28 2.38
C LYS A 25 -7.66 -12.46 2.32
N PRO A 26 -6.37 -12.21 2.02
CA PRO A 26 -5.39 -13.27 1.88
C PRO A 26 -5.04 -13.88 3.26
N LYS A 27 -4.28 -14.98 3.25
CA LYS A 27 -3.62 -15.44 4.47
C LYS A 27 -2.60 -14.39 4.93
N LYS A 28 -2.62 -14.07 6.23
CA LYS A 28 -1.79 -13.02 6.84
C LYS A 28 -0.30 -13.17 6.50
N LEU A 29 0.26 -14.36 6.66
CA LEU A 29 1.68 -14.61 6.36
C LEU A 29 2.02 -14.31 4.90
N ALA A 30 1.16 -14.73 3.97
CA ALA A 30 1.36 -14.48 2.54
C ALA A 30 1.29 -12.98 2.22
N PHE A 31 0.39 -12.24 2.87
CA PHE A 31 0.31 -10.78 2.73
C PHE A 31 1.58 -10.09 3.24
N VAL A 32 2.06 -10.45 4.42
CA VAL A 32 3.30 -9.89 4.99
C VAL A 32 4.50 -10.18 4.09
N GLN A 33 4.64 -11.42 3.61
CA GLN A 33 5.69 -11.78 2.66
C GLN A 33 5.59 -10.99 1.34
N PHE A 34 4.37 -10.80 0.83
CA PHE A 34 4.14 -10.00 -0.36
C PHE A 34 4.50 -8.53 -0.15
N CYS A 35 4.16 -7.93 0.99
CA CYS A 35 4.60 -6.58 1.33
C CYS A 35 6.13 -6.46 1.39
N SER A 36 6.82 -7.45 1.95
CA SER A 36 8.29 -7.49 1.93
C SER A 36 8.85 -7.51 0.51
N PHE A 37 8.28 -8.35 -0.37
CA PHE A 37 8.65 -8.38 -1.78
C PHE A 37 8.37 -7.04 -2.49
N LEU A 38 7.23 -6.41 -2.23
CA LEU A 38 6.89 -5.10 -2.78
C LEU A 38 7.84 -4.01 -2.30
N SER A 39 8.32 -4.08 -1.06
CA SER A 39 9.31 -3.14 -0.54
C SER A 39 10.68 -3.35 -1.20
N GLN A 40 11.12 -4.60 -1.36
CA GLN A 40 12.38 -4.95 -2.03
C GLN A 40 12.39 -4.53 -3.49
N SER A 41 11.25 -4.69 -4.18
CA SER A 41 11.07 -4.26 -5.57
C SER A 41 10.79 -2.77 -5.73
N GLN A 42 10.89 -1.97 -4.65
CA GLN A 42 10.64 -0.52 -4.65
C GLN A 42 9.22 -0.15 -5.15
N SER A 43 8.27 -1.07 -5.02
CA SER A 43 6.86 -0.85 -5.36
C SER A 43 6.14 -0.11 -4.23
N ILE A 44 6.57 -0.32 -2.98
CA ILE A 44 6.11 0.42 -1.80
C ILE A 44 7.30 0.96 -0.99
N ASN A 45 7.06 1.99 -0.20
CA ASN A 45 7.98 2.51 0.79
C ASN A 45 7.45 2.18 2.21
N LEU A 46 8.39 1.90 3.12
CA LEU A 46 8.14 1.79 4.55
C LEU A 46 8.77 2.99 5.25
N GLU A 47 7.95 3.99 5.55
CA GLU A 47 8.38 5.27 6.11
C GLU A 47 8.22 5.26 7.64
N PRO A 48 9.07 5.95 8.42
CA PRO A 48 8.86 6.03 9.87
C PRO A 48 7.49 6.64 10.19
N SER A 49 6.77 6.03 11.13
CA SER A 49 5.52 6.59 11.60
C SER A 49 5.76 7.89 12.37
N PRO A 50 4.98 8.96 12.12
CA PRO A 50 5.07 10.19 12.89
C PRO A 50 4.50 10.04 14.32
N LEU A 51 3.66 9.03 14.55
CA LEU A 51 2.96 8.81 15.83
C LEU A 51 3.69 7.80 16.73
N LYS A 52 4.33 6.78 16.14
CA LYS A 52 4.94 5.66 16.89
C LYS A 52 6.31 5.30 16.32
N LYS A 53 7.39 5.62 17.05
CA LYS A 53 8.80 5.39 16.61
C LYS A 53 9.12 3.97 16.14
N SER A 54 8.49 2.95 16.72
CA SER A 54 8.70 1.54 16.35
C SER A 54 7.90 1.09 15.12
N LYS A 55 6.98 1.93 14.63
CA LYS A 55 6.09 1.62 13.52
C LYS A 55 6.64 2.20 12.22
N LYS A 56 6.42 1.47 11.14
CA LYS A 56 6.63 1.96 9.77
C LYS A 56 5.31 1.97 9.02
N THR A 57 5.10 3.05 8.31
CA THR A 57 3.89 3.36 7.56
C THR A 57 4.08 2.96 6.10
N VAL A 58 3.06 2.29 5.54
CA VAL A 58 3.12 1.73 4.19
C VAL A 58 2.61 2.75 3.18
N ARG A 59 3.44 3.10 2.20
CA ARG A 59 3.11 4.06 1.13
C ARG A 59 3.44 3.50 -0.25
N LEU A 60 2.69 3.90 -1.28
CA LEU A 60 3.07 3.59 -2.66
C LEU A 60 4.32 4.38 -3.05
N SER A 61 5.24 3.74 -3.78
CA SER A 61 6.37 4.48 -4.36
C SER A 61 5.89 5.45 -5.45
N LYS A 62 6.70 6.45 -5.77
CA LYS A 62 6.40 7.42 -6.84
C LYS A 62 6.11 6.73 -8.18
N ASN A 63 6.84 5.65 -8.49
CA ASN A 63 6.68 4.89 -9.71
C ASN A 63 5.38 4.09 -9.71
N SER A 64 5.06 3.41 -8.61
CA SER A 64 3.78 2.69 -8.46
C SER A 64 2.58 3.61 -8.54
N LYS A 65 2.64 4.82 -7.97
CA LYS A 65 1.59 5.83 -8.11
C LYS A 65 1.35 6.20 -9.57
N LYS A 66 2.42 6.47 -10.33
CA LYS A 66 2.32 6.76 -11.77
C LYS A 66 1.73 5.58 -12.55
N ALA A 67 2.20 4.37 -12.27
CA ALA A 67 1.69 3.15 -12.90
C ALA A 67 0.19 2.97 -12.63
N LEU A 68 -0.25 3.18 -11.40
CA LEU A 68 -1.66 3.08 -11.01
C LEU A 68 -2.55 4.10 -11.76
N VAL A 69 -2.09 5.35 -11.88
CA VAL A 69 -2.79 6.37 -12.68
C VAL A 69 -2.91 5.93 -14.14
N ASN A 70 -1.84 5.39 -14.72
CA ASN A 70 -1.85 4.92 -16.11
C ASN A 70 -2.81 3.74 -16.32
N VAL A 71 -2.84 2.76 -15.40
CA VAL A 71 -3.77 1.63 -15.45
C VAL A 71 -5.21 2.11 -15.36
N ARG A 72 -5.52 3.05 -14.46
CA ARG A 72 -6.86 3.63 -14.34
C ARG A 72 -7.30 4.38 -15.59
N LYS A 73 -6.41 5.16 -16.21
CA LYS A 73 -6.69 5.82 -17.48
C LYS A 73 -7.04 4.81 -18.57
N LYS A 74 -6.28 3.72 -18.68
CA LYS A 74 -6.56 2.65 -19.66
C LYS A 74 -7.90 1.96 -19.39
N LEU A 75 -8.22 1.68 -18.13
CA LEU A 75 -9.49 1.05 -17.76
C LEU A 75 -10.68 1.99 -17.97
N GLY A 76 -10.54 3.28 -17.68
CA GLY A 76 -11.58 4.29 -17.90
C GLY A 76 -11.75 4.70 -19.36
N SER A 77 -10.77 4.45 -20.23
CA SER A 77 -10.92 4.61 -21.69
C SER A 77 -11.56 3.39 -22.38
N LEU A 78 -11.80 2.30 -21.64
CA LEU A 78 -12.44 1.07 -22.12
C LEU A 78 -13.93 0.98 -21.72
N SER A 79 -14.46 2.02 -21.09
CA SER A 79 -15.85 2.20 -20.64
C SER A 79 -16.45 3.41 -21.30
#